data_AF-A0A2I0QIM5-F1
#
_entry.id   AF-A0A2I0QIM5-F1
#
_cell.length_a   1.000
_cell.length_b   1.000
_cell.length_c   1.000
_cell.angle_alpha   90.00
_cell.angle_beta   90.00
_cell.angle_gamma   90.00
#
_symmetry.space_group_name_H-M   'P 1'
#
loop_
_entity.id
_entity.type
_entity.pdbx_description
1 polymer ?
#
loop_
_entity_poly.entity_id
_entity_poly.type
_entity_poly.pdbx_seq_one_letter_code
_entity_poly.pdbx_strand_id
1 'polypeptide(L)'
;MTIKTKNLKISIGEVEEEREYNELEGPTPNPDIADLRDWDLKLLNRYKPEYYGFIRQCQFCALGLCDLSDNRKGACGITLERHLAREGLQLAITGASAHAAHGRHLVHALIEKFGRN
;
A
#
# COMPACT_ATOMS: atom_id res chain seq x y z
N MET A 1 6.91 10.39 -39.01
CA MET A 1 5.84 11.40 -39.12
C MET A 1 6.47 12.71 -39.60
N THR A 2 6.00 13.31 -40.70
CA THR A 2 6.71 14.43 -41.34
C THR A 2 6.04 15.77 -41.01
N ILE A 3 6.63 16.51 -40.07
CA ILE A 3 6.23 17.89 -39.75
C ILE A 3 7.11 18.83 -40.58
N LYS A 4 6.49 19.68 -41.42
CA LYS A 4 7.21 20.67 -42.24
C LYS A 4 7.25 22.03 -41.54
N THR A 5 8.38 22.36 -40.93
CA THR A 5 8.70 23.71 -40.42
C THR A 5 10.02 24.18 -41.03
N LYS A 6 10.05 25.41 -41.55
CA LYS A 6 11.27 26.03 -42.09
C LYS A 6 12.24 26.32 -40.94
N ASN A 7 13.45 25.76 -41.02
CA ASN A 7 14.60 25.98 -40.12
C ASN A 7 14.63 25.22 -38.77
N LEU A 8 13.82 24.18 -38.59
CA LEU A 8 13.91 23.31 -37.40
C LEU A 8 14.68 22.02 -37.72
N LYS A 9 15.84 21.81 -37.10
CA LYS A 9 16.56 20.52 -37.09
C LYS A 9 16.24 19.81 -35.79
N ILE A 10 15.45 18.74 -35.87
CA ILE A 10 15.22 17.83 -34.74
C ILE A 10 16.14 16.63 -34.93
N SER A 11 17.08 16.43 -34.01
CA SER A 11 17.88 15.21 -33.88
C SER A 11 17.28 14.36 -32.77
N ILE A 12 16.59 13.29 -33.15
CA ILE A 12 16.12 12.25 -32.23
C ILE A 12 17.28 11.26 -32.11
N GLY A 13 17.83 11.09 -30.91
CA GLY A 13 18.88 10.09 -30.64
C GLY A 13 18.34 8.66 -30.81
N GLU A 14 19.22 7.67 -30.71
CA GLU A 14 18.79 6.27 -30.60
C GLU A 14 17.81 6.12 -29.43
N VAL A 15 16.69 5.46 -29.71
CA VAL A 15 15.82 4.95 -28.67
C VAL A 15 16.58 3.76 -28.09
N GLU A 16 17.13 3.89 -26.88
CA GLU A 16 17.59 2.71 -26.13
C GLU A 16 16.39 1.75 -26.09
N GLU A 17 16.51 0.58 -26.73
CA GLU A 17 15.58 -0.52 -26.47
C GLU A 17 15.50 -0.69 -24.95
N GLU A 18 14.29 -0.83 -24.41
CA GLU A 18 14.08 -1.06 -22.98
C GLU A 18 15.09 -2.13 -22.54
N ARG A 19 16.02 -1.74 -21.66
CA ARG A 19 17.01 -2.69 -21.13
C ARG A 19 16.23 -3.89 -20.65
N GLU A 20 16.54 -5.05 -21.21
CA GLU A 20 15.95 -6.31 -20.76
C GLU A 20 16.43 -6.52 -19.31
N TYR A 21 15.64 -6.02 -18.35
CA TYR A 21 15.87 -6.19 -16.94
C TYR A 21 15.54 -7.66 -16.63
N ASN A 22 16.53 -8.54 -16.83
CA ASN A 22 16.51 -9.92 -16.36
C ASN A 22 16.75 -9.94 -14.83
N GLU A 23 15.88 -9.26 -14.08
CA GLU A 23 15.88 -9.34 -12.63
C GLU A 23 15.38 -10.73 -12.22
N LEU A 24 16.21 -11.46 -11.48
CA LEU A 24 15.83 -12.75 -10.92
C LEU A 24 14.68 -12.56 -9.93
N GLU A 25 13.74 -13.52 -9.92
CA GLU A 25 12.65 -13.52 -8.95
C GLU A 25 13.21 -13.47 -7.53
N GLY A 26 12.66 -12.56 -6.72
CA GLY A 26 13.08 -12.36 -5.34
C GLY A 26 12.78 -13.58 -4.45
N PRO A 27 13.25 -13.57 -3.20
CA PRO A 27 13.11 -14.71 -2.29
C PRO A 27 11.66 -14.99 -1.84
N THR A 28 10.73 -14.07 -2.08
CA THR A 28 9.34 -14.19 -1.60
C THR A 28 8.34 -13.75 -2.68
N PRO A 29 8.16 -14.54 -3.75
CA PRO A 29 7.18 -14.24 -4.79
C PRO A 29 5.75 -14.47 -4.28
N ASN A 30 4.85 -13.51 -4.57
CA ASN A 30 3.44 -13.54 -4.13
C ASN A 30 3.26 -13.85 -2.62
N PRO A 31 3.84 -13.03 -1.71
CA PRO A 31 3.80 -13.28 -0.28
C PRO A 31 2.37 -13.22 0.28
N ASP A 32 2.11 -14.02 1.31
CA ASP A 32 1.00 -13.86 2.27
C ASP A 32 1.41 -12.91 3.41
N ILE A 33 0.46 -12.56 4.28
CA ILE A 33 0.59 -11.55 5.35
C ILE A 33 1.77 -11.83 6.29
N ALA A 34 2.10 -13.10 6.54
CA ALA A 34 3.13 -13.48 7.50
C ALA A 34 4.52 -13.65 6.88
N ASP A 35 4.64 -13.72 5.56
CA ASP A 35 5.89 -14.13 4.90
C ASP A 35 7.00 -13.10 5.03
N LEU A 36 6.64 -11.82 5.18
CA LEU A 36 7.57 -10.70 5.38
C LEU A 36 7.82 -10.37 6.85
N ARG A 37 7.24 -11.13 7.79
CA ARG A 37 7.27 -10.81 9.22
C ARG A 37 8.68 -10.69 9.79
N ASP A 38 9.62 -11.51 9.32
CA ASP A 38 11.03 -11.44 9.74
C ASP A 38 11.66 -10.10 9.38
N TRP A 39 11.31 -9.55 8.21
CA TRP A 39 11.76 -8.24 7.78
C TRP A 39 11.04 -7.12 8.54
N ASP A 40 9.72 -7.25 8.73
CA ASP A 40 8.94 -6.29 9.52
C ASP A 40 9.49 -6.17 10.94
N LEU A 41 9.81 -7.29 11.59
CA LEU A 41 10.40 -7.29 12.93
C LEU A 41 11.79 -6.66 12.96
N LYS A 42 12.62 -6.84 11.91
CA LYS A 42 13.91 -6.14 11.80
C LYS A 42 13.70 -4.62 11.74
N LEU A 43 12.73 -4.15 10.95
CA LEU A 43 12.40 -2.72 10.85
C LEU A 43 11.84 -2.18 12.17
N LEU A 44 10.85 -2.84 12.76
CA LEU A 44 10.20 -2.43 14.01
C LEU A 44 11.12 -2.55 15.24
N ASN A 45 12.20 -3.33 15.15
CA ASN A 45 13.26 -3.33 16.15
C ASN A 45 14.16 -2.10 16.07
N ARG A 46 14.46 -1.64 14.86
CA ARG A 46 15.29 -0.44 14.63
C ARG A 46 14.51 0.85 14.79
N TYR A 47 13.31 0.91 14.22
CA TYR A 47 12.43 2.08 14.19
C TYR A 47 11.18 1.78 14.99
N LYS A 48 11.18 2.18 16.27
CA LYS A 48 10.04 1.95 17.15
C LYS A 48 8.87 2.83 16.70
N PRO A 49 7.66 2.25 16.51
CA PRO A 49 6.51 3.03 16.14
C PRO A 49 6.08 3.91 17.33
N GLU A 50 5.87 5.18 17.06
CA GLU A 50 5.30 6.14 18.01
C GLU A 50 3.88 6.47 17.55
N TYR A 51 2.88 6.19 18.38
CA TYR A 51 1.48 6.40 18.05
C TYR A 51 0.93 7.62 18.78
N TYR A 52 0.60 8.67 18.02
CA TYR A 52 -0.04 9.87 18.54
C TYR A 52 -1.53 9.89 18.17
N GLY A 53 -2.34 9.22 18.98
CA GLY A 53 -3.79 9.20 18.81
C GLY A 53 -4.47 10.33 19.58
N PHE A 54 -5.29 11.14 18.89
CA PHE A 54 -6.15 12.13 19.54
C PHE A 54 -7.34 11.46 20.25
N ILE A 55 -7.89 10.42 19.64
CA ILE A 55 -8.99 9.62 20.19
C ILE A 55 -8.39 8.43 20.91
N ARG A 56 -8.63 8.35 22.23
CA ARG A 56 -8.13 7.25 23.09
C ARG A 56 -9.24 6.25 23.42
N GLN A 57 -10.15 6.02 22.48
CA GLN A 57 -11.31 5.17 22.66
C GLN A 57 -11.46 4.20 21.49
N CYS A 58 -11.93 2.98 21.74
CA CYS A 58 -12.22 1.99 20.72
C CYS A 58 -13.72 1.70 20.62
N GLN A 59 -14.24 1.63 19.40
CA GLN A 59 -15.66 1.42 19.09
C GLN A 59 -15.87 0.39 17.97
N PHE A 60 -14.92 -0.54 17.80
CA PHE A 60 -14.86 -1.45 16.65
C PHE A 60 -15.73 -2.70 16.77
N CYS A 61 -16.42 -2.92 17.89
CA CYS A 61 -17.20 -4.14 18.08
C CYS A 61 -18.40 -3.91 19.01
N ALA A 62 -19.30 -4.89 19.04
CA ALA A 62 -20.53 -4.87 19.82
C ALA A 62 -20.32 -4.95 21.35
N LEU A 63 -19.09 -5.13 21.83
CA LEU A 63 -18.78 -5.04 23.28
C LEU A 63 -18.92 -3.60 23.82
N GLY A 64 -19.09 -2.61 22.93
CA GLY A 64 -19.33 -1.23 23.28
C GLY A 64 -18.09 -0.35 23.20
N LEU A 65 -18.28 0.93 23.55
CA LEU A 65 -17.22 1.92 23.59
C LEU A 65 -16.25 1.61 24.73
N CYS A 66 -14.98 1.41 24.40
CA CYS A 66 -13.91 1.16 25.35
C CYS A 66 -13.05 2.42 25.51
N ASP A 67 -12.93 2.95 26.72
CA ASP A 67 -11.93 3.96 27.07
C ASP A 67 -10.57 3.29 27.29
N LEU A 68 -9.57 3.68 26.49
CA LEU A 68 -8.20 3.16 26.53
C LEU A 68 -7.20 4.16 27.12
N SER A 69 -7.67 5.28 27.67
CA SER A 69 -6.82 6.22 28.41
C SER A 69 -6.23 5.60 29.67
N ASP A 70 -5.20 6.21 30.23
CA ASP A 70 -4.58 5.82 31.50
C ASP A 70 -4.22 4.33 31.61
N ASN A 71 -3.70 3.77 30.51
CA ASN A 71 -3.29 2.35 30.42
C ASN A 71 -4.43 1.34 30.64
N ARG A 72 -5.69 1.76 30.46
CA ARG A 72 -6.85 0.87 30.46
C ARG A 72 -6.82 -0.04 29.23
N LYS A 73 -7.55 -1.14 29.33
CA LYS A 73 -7.74 -2.11 28.25
C LYS A 73 -9.20 -2.11 27.82
N GLY A 74 -9.42 -2.35 26.53
CA GLY A 74 -10.77 -2.59 26.04
C GLY A 74 -11.36 -3.88 26.59
N ALA A 75 -12.66 -4.09 26.40
CA ALA A 75 -13.36 -5.29 26.85
C ALA A 75 -12.73 -6.60 26.30
N CYS A 76 -12.09 -6.55 25.12
CA CYS A 76 -11.35 -7.67 24.54
C CYS A 76 -9.87 -7.76 24.97
N GLY A 77 -9.39 -6.87 25.83
CA GLY A 77 -8.01 -6.83 26.33
C GLY A 77 -7.02 -6.02 25.49
N ILE A 78 -7.46 -5.34 24.42
CA ILE A 78 -6.59 -4.49 23.59
C ILE A 78 -6.10 -3.26 24.36
N THR A 79 -4.83 -2.89 24.18
CA THR A 79 -4.23 -1.66 24.72
C THR A 79 -4.34 -0.51 23.72
N LEU A 80 -4.18 0.73 24.18
CA LEU A 80 -4.20 1.92 23.31
C LEU A 80 -3.22 1.81 22.13
N GLU A 81 -1.96 1.47 22.41
CA GLU A 81 -0.92 1.29 21.39
C GLU A 81 -1.33 0.31 20.29
N ARG A 82 -1.85 -0.87 20.69
CA ARG A 82 -2.31 -1.89 19.74
C ARG A 82 -3.54 -1.44 18.96
N HIS A 83 -4.42 -0.65 19.57
CA HIS A 83 -5.56 -0.09 18.86
C HIS A 83 -5.10 0.93 17.80
N LEU A 84 -4.19 1.84 18.15
CA LEU A 84 -3.65 2.84 17.23
C LEU A 84 -2.86 2.18 16.09
N ALA A 85 -2.11 1.12 16.37
CA ALA A 85 -1.47 0.29 15.34
C ALA A 85 -2.50 -0.29 14.36
N ARG A 86 -3.62 -0.83 14.87
CA ARG A 86 -4.71 -1.37 14.04
C ARG A 86 -5.39 -0.29 13.20
N GLU A 87 -5.59 0.92 13.74
CA GLU A 87 -6.13 2.04 12.97
C GLU A 87 -5.17 2.51 11.87
N GLY A 88 -3.87 2.56 12.16
CA GLY A 88 -2.84 2.86 11.16
C GLY A 88 -2.85 1.85 10.01
N LEU A 89 -2.96 0.56 10.32
CA LEU A 89 -3.12 -0.49 9.31
C LEU A 89 -4.42 -0.31 8.52
N GLN A 90 -5.54 -0.02 9.20
CA GLN A 90 -6.84 0.22 8.57
C GLN A 90 -6.77 1.35 7.54
N LEU A 91 -6.08 2.45 7.87
CA LEU A 91 -5.88 3.57 6.94
C LEU A 91 -5.07 3.13 5.71
N ALA A 92 -3.95 2.43 5.92
CA ALA A 92 -3.09 1.96 4.84
C ALA A 92 -3.83 1.02 3.88
N ILE A 93 -4.55 0.02 4.40
CA ILE A 93 -5.31 -0.93 3.57
C ILE A 93 -6.50 -0.27 2.87
N THR A 94 -7.07 0.80 3.45
CA THR A 94 -8.15 1.56 2.81
C THR A 94 -7.63 2.28 1.56
N GLY A 95 -6.45 2.92 1.64
CA GLY A 95 -5.80 3.52 0.48
C GLY A 95 -5.39 2.49 -0.58
N ALA A 96 -4.82 1.37 -0.17
CA ALA A 96 -4.49 0.26 -1.07
C ALA A 96 -5.75 -0.28 -1.77
N SER A 97 -6.85 -0.46 -1.05
CA SER A 97 -8.12 -0.93 -1.60
C SER A 97 -8.70 0.04 -2.62
N ALA A 98 -8.64 1.35 -2.36
CA ALA A 98 -9.11 2.36 -3.31
C ALA A 98 -8.34 2.29 -4.64
N HIS A 99 -7.01 2.21 -4.59
CA HIS A 99 -6.19 2.11 -5.79
C HIS A 99 -6.34 0.75 -6.50
N ALA A 100 -6.47 -0.35 -5.75
CA ALA A 100 -6.75 -1.66 -6.32
C ALA A 100 -8.11 -1.69 -7.04
N ALA A 101 -9.15 -1.10 -6.44
CA ALA A 101 -10.47 -1.00 -7.03
C ALA A 101 -10.46 -0.14 -8.31
N HIS A 102 -9.74 0.99 -8.29
CA HIS A 102 -9.54 1.81 -9.48
C HIS A 102 -8.85 1.01 -10.59
N GLY A 103 -7.70 0.39 -10.30
CA GLY A 103 -6.97 -0.41 -11.27
C GLY A 103 -7.81 -1.56 -11.83
N ARG A 104 -8.56 -2.26 -10.98
CA ARG A 104 -9.50 -3.31 -11.39
C ARG A 104 -10.54 -2.79 -12.37
N HIS A 105 -11.15 -1.63 -12.09
CA HIS A 105 -12.15 -1.02 -12.95
C HIS A 105 -11.58 -0.68 -14.35
N LEU A 106 -10.39 -0.08 -14.41
CA LEU A 106 -9.72 0.24 -15.67
C LEU A 106 -9.38 -1.02 -16.47
N VAL A 107 -8.80 -2.04 -15.82
CA VAL A 107 -8.45 -3.30 -16.48
C VAL A 107 -9.70 -3.95 -17.10
N HIS A 108 -10.82 -3.96 -16.37
CA HIS A 108 -12.07 -4.49 -16.91
C HIS A 108 -12.56 -3.70 -18.13
N ALA A 109 -12.59 -2.36 -18.05
CA ALA A 109 -13.03 -1.51 -19.15
C ALA A 109 -12.13 -1.63 -20.40
N LEU A 110 -10.82 -1.77 -20.21
CA LEU A 110 -9.88 -1.95 -21.31
C LEU A 110 -10.03 -3.33 -21.96
N ILE A 111 -10.20 -4.39 -21.18
CA ILE A 111 -10.47 -5.74 -21.70
C ILE A 111 -11.78 -5.76 -22.48
N GLU A 112 -12.83 -5.10 -21.98
CA GLU A 112 -14.11 -4.98 -22.67
C GLU A 112 -13.98 -4.27 -24.02
N LYS A 113 -13.22 -3.16 -24.04
CA LYS A 113 -13.09 -2.31 -25.24
C LYS A 113 -12.14 -2.87 -26.29
N PHE A 114 -11.05 -3.51 -25.87
CA PHE A 114 -9.94 -3.87 -26.75
C PHE A 114 -9.67 -5.37 -26.83
N GLY A 115 -10.41 -6.19 -26.08
CA GLY A 115 -10.09 -7.60 -25.92
C GLY A 115 -8.98 -7.82 -24.89
N ARG A 116 -8.85 -9.07 -24.43
CA ARG A 116 -7.84 -9.45 -23.44
C ARG A 116 -6.46 -9.69 -24.05
N ASN A 117 -6.42 -10.16 -25.29
CA ASN A 117 -5.23 -10.66 -25.99
C ASN A 117 -4.93 -9.78 -27.19
#